data_AF-R9M2R3-F1
#
_entry.id   AF-R9M2R3-F1
#
_cell.length_a   1.000
_cell.length_b   1.000
_cell.length_c   1.000
_cell.angle_alpha   90.00
_cell.angle_beta   90.00
_cell.angle_gamma   90.00
#
_symmetry.space_group_name_H-M   'P 1'
#
loop_
_entity.id
_entity.type
_entity.pdbx_description
1 polymer ?
#
loop_
_entity_poly.entity_id
_entity_poly.type
_entity_poly.pdbx_seq_one_letter_code
_entity_poly.pdbx_strand_id
1 'polypeptide(L)'
;MNKYTFKTYIANRREYFCYGQNTSLTKKDFPFPESLLKLLRLDIWRYEPLIKKMEKALLRFYQTKAPQDANIVLAGLDELAEAHIYFQQLRLDWMQRFEQVARVEDSALPELLPRKDLTYIPSTIDAMQKQIQRLFQSVLDIELGKKASVQDLMASYYNRERSDTLNTFQFRTLPLKFEPVDSRTFTEVLYPETVYDLIDYFLRECVQREQRMRVCKNCGLYFAVKGRGTAEYCDVTTDEKGRICKEIGAFVHWSQSKEDDEIFKVYRREYKKRFAWTKTGRISSTTLYAWGEKAREKKAECEAGKITLEEYQEWLKNS
;
A
#
# COMPACT_ATOMS: atom_id res chain seq x y z
N MET A 1 0.69 -12.99 33.56
CA MET A 1 0.36 -13.60 32.24
C MET A 1 -0.48 -12.61 31.47
N ASN A 2 -0.10 -12.33 30.22
CA ASN A 2 -0.95 -11.53 29.33
C ASN A 2 -2.27 -12.25 29.12
N LYS A 3 -3.37 -11.51 29.25
CA LYS A 3 -4.73 -12.05 29.09
C LYS A 3 -5.14 -12.17 27.62
N TYR A 4 -4.34 -11.60 26.73
CA TYR A 4 -4.51 -11.69 25.29
C TYR A 4 -3.33 -12.42 24.65
N THR A 5 -3.59 -12.93 23.45
CA THR A 5 -2.57 -13.39 22.51
C THR A 5 -2.63 -12.50 21.28
N PHE A 6 -1.46 -12.14 20.76
CA PHE A 6 -1.30 -11.66 19.39
C PHE A 6 -0.10 -12.38 18.80
N LYS A 7 -0.30 -13.09 17.70
CA LYS A 7 0.79 -13.72 16.96
C LYS A 7 0.55 -13.69 15.46
N THR A 8 1.64 -13.67 14.70
CA THR A 8 1.58 -13.68 13.24
C THR A 8 2.59 -14.63 12.64
N TYR A 9 2.27 -15.18 11.47
CA TYR A 9 3.16 -16.09 10.72
C TYR A 9 2.82 -16.07 9.24
N ILE A 10 3.74 -16.59 8.42
CA ILE A 10 3.53 -16.78 6.98
C ILE A 10 3.47 -18.28 6.68
N ALA A 11 2.43 -18.71 5.99
CA ALA A 11 2.31 -20.07 5.48
C ALA A 11 1.59 -20.06 4.12
N ASN A 12 2.00 -20.93 3.19
CA ASN A 12 1.35 -21.07 1.88
C ASN A 12 1.17 -19.72 1.13
N ARG A 13 2.18 -18.84 1.17
CA ARG A 13 2.17 -17.49 0.58
C ARG A 13 1.08 -16.57 1.11
N ARG A 14 0.61 -16.81 2.35
CA ARG A 14 -0.34 -15.97 3.06
C ARG A 14 0.22 -15.58 4.42
N GLU A 15 -0.18 -14.41 4.85
CA GLU A 15 0.06 -13.83 6.16
C GLU A 15 -1.13 -14.17 7.06
N TYR A 16 -0.88 -14.65 8.27
CA TYR A 16 -1.94 -14.99 9.23
C TYR A 16 -1.73 -14.22 10.52
N PHE A 17 -2.76 -13.50 10.95
CA PHE A 17 -2.81 -12.77 12.21
C PHE A 17 -3.81 -13.46 13.13
N CYS A 18 -3.35 -13.94 14.28
CA CYS A 18 -4.17 -14.60 15.29
C CYS A 18 -4.14 -13.76 16.56
N TYR A 19 -5.28 -13.21 16.96
CA TYR A 19 -5.32 -12.26 18.06
C TYR A 19 -6.65 -12.27 18.82
N GLY A 20 -6.62 -11.94 20.11
CA GLY A 20 -7.81 -11.89 20.96
C GLY A 20 -7.52 -12.36 22.37
N GLN A 21 -8.58 -12.60 23.14
CA GLN A 21 -8.45 -13.24 24.46
C GLN A 21 -8.04 -14.70 24.28
N ASN A 22 -7.29 -15.25 25.23
CA ASN A 22 -6.77 -16.63 25.11
C ASN A 22 -7.85 -17.70 24.90
N THR A 23 -9.10 -17.40 25.29
CA THR A 23 -10.28 -18.27 25.13
C THR A 23 -11.02 -18.08 23.79
N SER A 24 -10.77 -16.98 23.07
CA SER A 24 -11.46 -16.63 21.82
C SER A 24 -10.52 -15.82 20.92
N LEU A 25 -9.85 -16.52 20.01
CA LEU A 25 -8.93 -15.91 19.03
C LEU A 25 -9.62 -15.65 17.70
N THR A 26 -9.50 -14.42 17.22
CA THR A 26 -9.81 -14.04 15.85
C THR A 26 -8.62 -14.41 14.95
N LYS A 27 -8.91 -15.02 13.80
CA LYS A 27 -7.93 -15.29 12.75
C LYS A 27 -8.26 -14.47 11.51
N LYS A 28 -7.30 -13.67 11.03
CA LYS A 28 -7.41 -12.89 9.79
C LYS A 28 -6.21 -13.19 8.92
N ASP A 29 -6.40 -13.23 7.61
CA ASP A 29 -5.32 -13.56 6.69
C ASP A 29 -5.34 -12.71 5.41
N PHE A 30 -4.16 -12.58 4.82
CA PHE A 30 -3.93 -11.81 3.60
C PHE A 30 -2.96 -12.55 2.67
N PRO A 31 -3.01 -12.32 1.35
CA PRO A 31 -1.91 -12.72 0.48
C PRO A 31 -0.61 -12.04 0.93
N PHE A 32 0.52 -12.75 0.97
CA PHE A 32 1.80 -12.10 1.25
C PHE A 32 2.30 -11.29 0.02
N PRO A 33 2.85 -10.05 0.16
CA PRO A 33 3.06 -9.26 1.38
C PRO A 33 2.03 -8.13 1.58
N GLU A 34 0.73 -8.43 1.49
CA GLU A 34 -0.33 -7.41 1.35
C GLU A 34 -0.52 -6.55 2.61
N SER A 35 -0.30 -7.06 3.83
CA SER A 35 -0.41 -6.21 5.04
C SER A 35 0.62 -5.09 5.02
N LEU A 36 1.86 -5.38 4.60
CA LEU A 36 2.91 -4.37 4.49
C LEU A 36 2.60 -3.36 3.36
N LEU A 37 2.10 -3.83 2.22
CA LEU A 37 1.71 -2.95 1.11
C LEU A 37 0.51 -2.06 1.48
N LYS A 38 -0.45 -2.57 2.26
CA LYS A 38 -1.56 -1.75 2.79
C LYS A 38 -1.06 -0.70 3.76
N LEU A 39 -0.07 -1.02 4.60
CA LEU A 39 0.56 -0.01 5.45
C LEU A 39 1.17 1.10 4.60
N LEU A 40 1.90 0.80 3.53
CA LEU A 40 2.47 1.83 2.65
C LEU A 40 1.44 2.74 1.97
N ARG A 41 0.18 2.30 1.88
CA ARG A 41 -0.93 3.06 1.28
C ARG A 41 -1.74 3.84 2.33
N LEU A 42 -1.50 3.58 3.61
CA LEU A 42 -2.19 4.24 4.70
C LEU A 42 -1.68 5.67 4.84
N ASP A 43 -2.55 6.65 4.64
CA ASP A 43 -2.30 8.01 5.10
C ASP A 43 -2.49 8.07 6.63
N ILE A 44 -1.40 7.92 7.37
CA ILE A 44 -1.43 7.93 8.84
C ILE A 44 -1.75 9.31 9.41
N TRP A 45 -1.43 10.39 8.69
CA TRP A 45 -1.67 11.76 9.13
C TRP A 45 -3.15 12.10 9.19
N ARG A 46 -4.00 11.41 8.41
CA ARG A 46 -5.45 11.46 8.55
C ARG A 46 -5.95 11.16 9.98
N TYR A 47 -5.20 10.37 10.75
CA TYR A 47 -5.54 9.99 12.13
C TYR A 47 -4.92 10.93 13.19
N GLU A 48 -4.19 11.97 12.80
CA GLU A 48 -3.59 12.92 13.75
C GLU A 48 -4.65 13.59 14.67
N PRO A 49 -5.83 14.02 14.18
CA PRO A 49 -6.86 14.59 15.07
C PRO A 49 -7.36 13.59 16.12
N LEU A 50 -7.52 12.31 15.73
CA LEU A 50 -7.91 11.23 16.63
C LEU A 50 -6.83 11.02 17.70
N ILE A 51 -5.57 10.99 17.31
CA ILE A 51 -4.44 10.79 18.22
C ILE A 51 -4.32 11.96 19.21
N LYS A 52 -4.49 13.21 18.77
CA LYS A 52 -4.56 14.38 19.65
C LYS A 52 -5.73 14.30 20.63
N LYS A 53 -6.88 13.74 20.22
CA LYS A 53 -8.02 13.52 21.11
C LYS A 53 -7.69 12.48 22.19
N MET A 54 -7.08 11.35 21.81
CA MET A 54 -6.63 10.32 22.74
C MET A 54 -5.59 10.86 23.73
N GLU A 55 -4.60 11.62 23.24
CA GLU A 55 -3.58 12.24 24.08
C GLU A 55 -4.18 13.16 25.15
N LYS A 56 -5.10 14.04 24.77
CA LYS A 56 -5.78 14.94 25.72
C LYS A 56 -6.59 14.15 26.76
N ALA A 57 -7.25 13.06 26.35
CA ALA A 57 -7.97 12.19 27.27
C ALA A 57 -7.02 11.47 28.24
N LEU A 58 -5.91 10.92 27.73
CA LEU A 58 -4.89 10.28 28.54
C LEU A 58 -4.29 11.22 29.60
N LEU A 59 -4.00 12.47 29.23
CA LEU A 59 -3.50 13.48 30.17
C LEU A 59 -4.50 13.81 31.28
N ARG A 60 -5.79 13.88 30.97
CA ARG A 60 -6.84 14.03 31.99
C ARG A 60 -6.95 12.77 32.85
N PHE A 61 -6.87 11.60 32.24
CA PHE A 61 -6.95 10.32 32.93
C PHE A 61 -5.86 10.18 34.01
N TYR A 62 -4.64 10.63 33.77
CA TYR A 62 -3.59 10.64 34.80
C TYR A 62 -3.96 11.43 36.05
N GLN A 63 -4.80 12.45 35.92
CA GLN A 63 -5.19 13.32 37.04
C GLN A 63 -6.46 12.83 37.73
N THR A 64 -7.41 12.30 36.96
CA THR A 64 -8.78 12.04 37.44
C THR A 64 -9.11 10.56 37.55
N LYS A 65 -8.39 9.70 36.83
CA LYS A 65 -8.72 8.28 36.59
C LYS A 65 -10.16 8.07 36.10
N ALA A 66 -10.76 9.08 35.47
CA ALA A 66 -12.14 9.03 35.03
C ALA A 66 -12.33 7.93 33.96
N PRO A 67 -13.26 6.97 34.15
CA PRO A 67 -13.50 5.91 33.16
C PRO A 67 -13.83 6.44 31.76
N GLN A 68 -14.46 7.62 31.68
CA GLN A 68 -14.77 8.27 30.40
C GLN A 68 -13.52 8.62 29.59
N ASP A 69 -12.44 9.05 30.24
CA ASP A 69 -11.20 9.39 29.55
C ASP A 69 -10.48 8.12 29.04
N ALA A 70 -10.47 7.04 29.82
CA ALA A 70 -9.98 5.73 29.35
C ALA A 70 -10.77 5.23 28.13
N ASN A 71 -12.11 5.35 28.16
CA ASN A 71 -12.96 4.95 27.05
C ASN A 71 -12.67 5.74 25.76
N ILE A 72 -12.31 7.03 25.86
CA ILE A 72 -11.91 7.82 24.70
C ILE A 72 -10.61 7.28 24.07
N VAL A 73 -9.64 6.90 24.90
CA VAL A 73 -8.38 6.32 24.42
C VAL A 73 -8.64 4.95 23.76
N LEU A 74 -9.39 4.07 24.43
CA LEU A 74 -9.71 2.73 23.92
C LEU A 74 -10.49 2.80 22.60
N ALA A 75 -11.48 3.68 22.49
CA ALA A 75 -12.24 3.86 21.25
C ALA A 75 -11.37 4.37 20.09
N GLY A 76 -10.39 5.23 20.35
CA GLY A 76 -9.45 5.67 19.31
C GLY A 76 -8.48 4.56 18.89
N LEU A 77 -8.09 3.67 19.80
CA LEU A 77 -7.33 2.47 19.48
C LEU A 77 -8.15 1.45 18.68
N ASP A 78 -9.46 1.34 18.95
CA ASP A 78 -10.39 0.56 18.12
C ASP A 78 -10.36 1.07 16.67
N GLU A 79 -10.53 2.38 16.47
CA GLU A 79 -10.55 3.01 15.14
C GLU A 79 -9.21 2.83 14.39
N LEU A 80 -8.07 2.97 15.07
CA LEU A 80 -6.76 2.66 14.47
C LEU A 80 -6.64 1.18 14.07
N ALA A 81 -7.13 0.27 14.90
CA ALA A 81 -7.05 -1.16 14.64
C ALA A 81 -8.01 -1.65 13.54
N GLU A 82 -9.08 -0.90 13.29
CA GLU A 82 -9.92 -1.03 12.09
C GLU A 82 -9.20 -0.52 10.84
N ALA A 83 -8.49 0.60 10.95
CA ALA A 83 -7.73 1.20 9.85
C ALA A 83 -6.60 0.29 9.34
N HIS A 84 -5.87 -0.37 10.25
CA HIS A 84 -4.80 -1.28 9.86
C HIS A 84 -4.56 -2.40 10.89
N ILE A 85 -4.35 -3.63 10.39
CA ILE A 85 -4.14 -4.83 11.23
C ILE A 85 -2.94 -4.69 12.18
N TYR A 86 -1.95 -3.88 11.84
CA TYR A 86 -0.77 -3.70 12.70
C TYR A 86 -1.07 -3.00 14.02
N PHE A 87 -2.15 -2.21 14.11
CA PHE A 87 -2.53 -1.54 15.36
C PHE A 87 -3.31 -2.45 16.33
N GLN A 88 -3.68 -3.67 15.92
CA GLN A 88 -4.40 -4.60 16.78
C GLN A 88 -3.59 -5.06 17.99
N GLN A 89 -2.28 -5.25 17.84
CA GLN A 89 -1.42 -5.59 18.97
C GLN A 89 -1.41 -4.45 20.00
N LEU A 90 -1.16 -3.21 19.56
CA LEU A 90 -1.17 -2.02 20.41
C LEU A 90 -2.51 -1.86 21.14
N ARG A 91 -3.62 -2.05 20.43
CA ARG A 91 -4.97 -2.00 20.98
C ARG A 91 -5.17 -3.00 22.11
N LEU A 92 -4.87 -4.29 21.89
CA LEU A 92 -5.02 -5.33 22.91
C LEU A 92 -4.11 -5.09 24.11
N ASP A 93 -2.89 -4.62 23.85
CA ASP A 93 -1.92 -4.30 24.88
C ASP A 93 -2.40 -3.17 25.79
N TRP A 94 -2.88 -2.07 25.19
CA TRP A 94 -3.45 -0.94 25.93
C TRP A 94 -4.73 -1.29 26.68
N MET A 95 -5.59 -2.15 26.13
CA MET A 95 -6.73 -2.70 26.87
C MET A 95 -6.27 -3.40 28.15
N GLN A 96 -5.26 -4.28 28.06
CA GLN A 96 -4.72 -4.97 29.22
C GLN A 96 -4.02 -4.02 30.20
N ARG A 97 -3.33 -2.98 29.72
CA ARG A 97 -2.71 -1.95 30.58
C ARG A 97 -3.78 -1.18 31.36
N PHE A 98 -4.89 -0.78 30.73
CA PHE A 98 -5.99 -0.12 31.43
C PHE A 98 -6.62 -1.01 32.52
N GLU A 99 -6.75 -2.33 32.31
CA GLU A 99 -7.21 -3.25 33.37
C GLU A 99 -6.27 -3.30 34.59
N GLN A 100 -4.98 -2.98 34.39
CA GLN A 100 -3.97 -3.00 35.44
C GLN A 100 -3.90 -1.69 36.23
N VAL A 101 -4.54 -0.60 35.75
CA VAL A 101 -4.49 0.73 36.38
C VAL A 101 -4.92 0.69 37.85
N ALA A 102 -5.93 -0.11 38.21
CA ALA A 102 -6.40 -0.21 39.59
C ALA A 102 -5.38 -0.88 40.55
N ARG A 103 -4.29 -1.45 40.03
CA ARG A 103 -3.28 -2.21 40.78
C ARG A 103 -1.95 -1.48 40.91
N VAL A 104 -1.83 -0.27 40.36
CA VAL A 104 -0.60 0.52 40.36
C VAL A 104 -0.83 1.87 41.04
N GLU A 105 0.24 2.43 41.59
CA GLU A 105 0.24 3.78 42.14
C GLU A 105 0.12 4.83 41.02
N ASP A 106 -0.42 6.00 41.35
CA ASP A 106 -0.66 7.10 40.42
C ASP A 106 0.64 7.58 39.74
N SER A 107 1.74 7.57 40.49
CA SER A 107 3.08 7.88 40.02
C SER A 107 3.58 6.95 38.89
N ALA A 108 3.07 5.72 38.83
CA ALA A 108 3.45 4.71 37.85
C ALA A 108 2.58 4.73 36.57
N LEU A 109 1.52 5.55 36.52
CA LEU A 109 0.63 5.61 35.36
C LEU A 109 1.34 6.02 34.05
N PRO A 110 2.26 7.00 34.03
CA PRO A 110 2.96 7.36 32.81
C PRO A 110 3.89 6.27 32.28
N GLU A 111 4.34 5.35 33.14
CA GLU A 111 5.13 4.18 32.73
C GLU A 111 4.22 3.07 32.19
N LEU A 112 3.07 2.84 32.84
CA LEU A 112 2.10 1.83 32.39
C LEU A 112 1.42 2.23 31.07
N LEU A 113 1.10 3.50 30.88
CA LEU A 113 0.38 4.03 29.72
C LEU A 113 1.18 5.13 29.00
N PRO A 114 2.39 4.88 28.47
CA PRO A 114 3.26 5.93 27.98
C PRO A 114 2.59 6.77 26.89
N ARG A 115 2.48 8.08 27.13
CA ARG A 115 1.90 9.04 26.16
C ARG A 115 2.57 8.94 24.79
N LYS A 116 3.89 8.74 24.77
CA LYS A 116 4.69 8.64 23.54
C LYS A 116 4.25 7.49 22.61
N ASP A 117 3.72 6.40 23.17
CA ASP A 117 3.27 5.25 22.39
C ASP A 117 2.09 5.63 21.48
N LEU A 118 1.31 6.65 21.86
CA LEU A 118 0.22 7.20 21.04
C LEU A 118 0.70 8.35 20.16
N THR A 119 1.38 9.33 20.76
CA THR A 119 1.68 10.60 20.09
C THR A 119 2.70 10.46 18.97
N TYR A 120 3.57 9.45 19.03
CA TYR A 120 4.59 9.21 18.00
C TYR A 120 4.11 8.31 16.88
N ILE A 121 2.88 7.77 16.93
CA ILE A 121 2.35 6.89 15.87
C ILE A 121 2.47 7.53 14.48
N PRO A 122 2.00 8.77 14.23
CA PRO A 122 2.00 9.32 12.87
C PRO A 122 3.40 9.48 12.30
N SER A 123 4.29 10.12 13.07
CA SER A 123 5.68 10.35 12.65
C SER A 123 6.47 9.05 12.50
N THR A 124 6.26 8.07 13.39
CA THR A 124 6.96 6.78 13.33
C THR A 124 6.52 6.00 12.08
N ILE A 125 5.21 5.91 11.83
CA ILE A 125 4.69 5.18 10.67
C ILE A 125 5.10 5.86 9.37
N ASP A 126 5.00 7.19 9.28
CA ASP A 126 5.44 7.97 8.12
C ASP A 126 6.93 7.77 7.82
N ALA A 127 7.79 7.82 8.85
CA ALA A 127 9.22 7.58 8.68
C ALA A 127 9.49 6.15 8.21
N MET A 128 8.83 5.16 8.81
CA MET A 128 8.99 3.76 8.42
C MET A 128 8.48 3.49 7.00
N GLN A 129 7.37 4.10 6.57
CA GLN A 129 6.89 4.02 5.19
C GLN A 129 7.96 4.51 4.20
N LYS A 130 8.59 5.65 4.48
CA LYS A 130 9.68 6.21 3.64
C LYS A 130 10.89 5.28 3.62
N GLN A 131 11.29 4.75 4.78
CA GLN A 131 12.41 3.80 4.88
C GLN A 131 12.14 2.51 4.08
N ILE A 132 10.94 1.94 4.18
CA ILE A 132 10.52 0.77 3.41
C ILE A 132 10.57 1.08 1.91
N GLN A 133 10.02 2.21 1.47
CA GLN A 133 10.03 2.61 0.06
C GLN A 133 11.45 2.75 -0.49
N ARG A 134 12.39 3.30 0.30
CA ARG A 134 13.80 3.35 -0.07
C ARG A 134 14.44 1.96 -0.16
N LEU A 135 14.14 1.06 0.77
CA LEU A 135 14.61 -0.33 0.69
C LEU A 135 14.05 -1.01 -0.56
N PHE A 136 12.77 -0.82 -0.86
CA PHE A 136 12.15 -1.36 -2.07
C PHE A 136 12.86 -0.86 -3.33
N GLN A 137 13.11 0.45 -3.42
CA GLN A 137 13.80 1.04 -4.56
C GLN A 137 15.24 0.55 -4.72
N SER A 138 15.96 0.37 -3.61
CA SER A 138 17.40 0.06 -3.62
C SER A 138 17.72 -1.43 -3.67
N VAL A 139 16.78 -2.29 -3.23
CA VAL A 139 17.04 -3.72 -3.01
C VAL A 139 16.04 -4.60 -3.74
N LEU A 140 14.75 -4.32 -3.59
CA LEU A 140 13.68 -5.21 -4.07
C LEU A 140 13.11 -4.79 -5.44
N ASP A 141 13.62 -3.72 -6.03
CA ASP A 141 13.23 -3.31 -7.37
C ASP A 141 13.51 -4.43 -8.38
N ILE A 142 12.52 -4.68 -9.21
CA ILE A 142 12.55 -5.76 -10.20
C ILE A 142 13.61 -5.57 -11.29
N GLU A 143 13.98 -4.34 -11.64
CA GLU A 143 15.02 -4.06 -12.64
C GLU A 143 16.42 -4.23 -12.03
N LEU A 144 16.60 -3.94 -10.75
CA LEU A 144 17.84 -4.22 -10.02
C LEU A 144 18.07 -5.72 -9.85
N GLY A 145 17.01 -6.49 -9.63
CA GLY A 145 17.07 -7.95 -9.52
C GLY A 145 17.61 -8.67 -10.75
N LYS A 146 17.65 -8.02 -11.92
CA LYS A 146 18.28 -8.55 -13.14
C LYS A 146 19.80 -8.37 -13.16
N LYS A 147 20.33 -7.49 -12.31
CA LYS A 147 21.72 -7.02 -12.32
C LYS A 147 22.53 -7.52 -11.12
N ALA A 148 21.90 -7.71 -9.97
CA ALA A 148 22.58 -8.12 -8.73
C ALA A 148 21.66 -8.96 -7.83
N SER A 149 22.27 -9.76 -6.96
CA SER A 149 21.55 -10.55 -5.95
C SER A 149 20.94 -9.62 -4.87
N VAL A 150 19.88 -10.09 -4.18
CA VAL A 150 19.33 -9.33 -3.04
C VAL A 150 20.38 -9.12 -1.95
N GLN A 151 21.28 -10.09 -1.73
CA GLN A 151 22.33 -10.00 -0.71
C GLN A 151 23.33 -8.87 -1.03
N ASP A 152 23.80 -8.77 -2.27
CA ASP A 152 24.73 -7.70 -2.68
C ASP A 152 24.07 -6.32 -2.60
N LEU A 153 22.80 -6.24 -2.97
CA LEU A 153 22.02 -5.00 -2.88
C LEU A 153 21.76 -4.61 -1.42
N MET A 154 21.45 -5.56 -0.54
CA MET A 154 21.31 -5.34 0.90
C MET A 154 22.61 -4.86 1.55
N ALA A 155 23.75 -5.49 1.22
CA ALA A 155 25.05 -5.06 1.68
C ALA A 155 25.36 -3.63 1.20
N SER A 156 25.05 -3.33 -0.07
CA SER A 156 25.22 -2.00 -0.65
C SER A 156 24.32 -0.95 0.00
N TYR A 157 23.07 -1.31 0.32
CA TYR A 157 22.09 -0.46 1.00
C TYR A 157 22.65 0.01 2.35
N TYR A 158 23.18 -0.89 3.18
CA TYR A 158 23.76 -0.51 4.47
C TYR A 158 25.13 0.15 4.37
N ASN A 159 25.96 -0.21 3.38
CA ASN A 159 27.28 0.39 3.21
C ASN A 159 27.21 1.86 2.76
N ARG A 160 26.24 2.21 1.91
CA ARG A 160 26.02 3.59 1.44
C ARG A 160 25.44 4.49 2.53
N GLU A 161 24.58 3.92 3.36
CA GLU A 161 23.80 4.64 4.37
C GLU A 161 24.41 4.53 5.78
N ARG A 162 25.72 4.26 5.89
CA ARG A 162 26.39 3.78 7.11
C ARG A 162 26.20 4.68 8.36
N SER A 163 25.80 5.94 8.17
CA SER A 163 25.44 6.89 9.23
C SER A 163 24.00 7.43 9.14
N ASP A 164 23.25 7.15 8.07
CA ASP A 164 21.89 7.66 7.85
C ASP A 164 20.84 6.70 8.40
N THR A 165 20.83 6.59 9.72
CA THR A 165 19.85 5.79 10.46
C THR A 165 18.43 6.36 10.38
N LEU A 166 18.29 7.64 10.02
CA LEU A 166 16.98 8.29 9.85
C LEU A 166 16.29 7.81 8.58
N ASN A 167 17.05 7.57 7.52
CA ASN A 167 16.52 7.19 6.22
C ASN A 167 16.62 5.70 5.90
N THR A 168 17.30 4.94 6.76
CA THR A 168 17.57 3.51 6.57
C THR A 168 16.79 2.66 7.55
N PHE A 169 16.06 1.67 7.03
CA PHE A 169 15.35 0.72 7.89
C PHE A 169 16.35 -0.11 8.71
N GLN A 170 16.14 -0.21 10.02
CA GLN A 170 17.07 -0.89 10.93
C GLN A 170 16.49 -2.23 11.41
N PHE A 171 16.82 -3.33 10.74
CA PHE A 171 16.37 -4.65 11.21
C PHE A 171 16.85 -4.95 12.63
N ARG A 172 15.95 -5.44 13.49
CA ARG A 172 16.21 -5.73 14.91
C ARG A 172 16.01 -7.21 15.21
N THR A 173 16.35 -7.62 16.42
CA THR A 173 15.99 -8.94 16.94
C THR A 173 14.48 -9.00 17.12
N LEU A 174 13.86 -10.09 16.67
CA LEU A 174 12.42 -10.30 16.76
C LEU A 174 12.07 -11.44 17.74
N PRO A 175 10.95 -11.33 18.48
CA PRO A 175 10.43 -12.38 19.35
C PRO A 175 9.77 -13.51 18.55
N LEU A 176 10.60 -14.31 17.87
CA LEU A 176 10.17 -15.44 17.05
C LEU A 176 10.20 -16.75 17.83
N LYS A 177 9.24 -17.62 17.54
CA LYS A 177 9.23 -19.03 17.96
C LYS A 177 9.03 -19.92 16.74
N PHE A 178 9.76 -21.03 16.66
CA PHE A 178 9.53 -22.05 15.65
C PHE A 178 8.57 -23.08 16.25
N GLU A 179 7.29 -23.04 15.86
CA GLU A 179 6.21 -23.81 16.50
C GLU A 179 5.16 -24.31 15.49
N PRO A 180 4.36 -25.34 15.83
CA PRO A 180 3.25 -25.76 14.99
C PRO A 180 2.11 -24.74 15.07
N VAL A 181 1.59 -24.33 13.90
CA VAL A 181 0.44 -23.41 13.80
C VAL A 181 -0.87 -24.13 13.50
N ASP A 182 -0.78 -25.36 12.98
CA ASP A 182 -1.86 -26.33 12.83
C ASP A 182 -1.31 -27.76 12.72
N SER A 183 -2.18 -28.75 12.48
CA SER A 183 -1.82 -30.18 12.38
C SER A 183 -0.83 -30.54 11.25
N ARG A 184 -0.58 -29.65 10.29
CA ARG A 184 0.23 -29.91 9.09
C ARG A 184 1.30 -28.85 8.85
N THR A 185 1.29 -27.75 9.60
CA THR A 185 2.14 -26.60 9.34
C THR A 185 2.99 -26.26 10.56
N PHE A 186 4.30 -26.28 10.37
CA PHE A 186 5.30 -25.85 11.33
C PHE A 186 6.07 -24.67 10.71
N THR A 187 6.16 -23.54 11.42
CA THR A 187 6.74 -22.32 10.86
C THR A 187 7.27 -21.40 11.96
N GLU A 188 8.04 -20.39 11.57
CA GLU A 188 8.37 -19.27 12.46
C GLU A 188 7.12 -18.42 12.70
N VAL A 189 6.87 -18.12 13.97
CA VAL A 189 5.74 -17.37 14.48
C VAL A 189 6.27 -16.19 15.29
N LEU A 190 5.89 -14.99 14.89
CA LEU A 190 6.19 -13.76 15.60
C LEU A 190 5.16 -13.50 16.70
N TYR A 191 5.64 -13.14 17.88
CA TYR A 191 4.85 -12.61 19.00
C TYR A 191 5.21 -11.14 19.22
N PRO A 192 4.67 -10.22 18.40
CA PRO A 192 5.11 -8.82 18.38
C PRO A 192 4.75 -8.10 19.68
N GLU A 193 5.63 -7.20 20.11
CA GLU A 193 5.40 -6.27 21.21
C GLU A 193 5.02 -4.88 20.70
N THR A 194 5.41 -4.56 19.46
CA THR A 194 5.16 -3.26 18.84
C THR A 194 4.77 -3.39 17.37
N VAL A 195 4.22 -2.30 16.82
CA VAL A 195 4.01 -2.15 15.37
C VAL A 195 5.33 -2.28 14.59
N TYR A 196 6.45 -1.91 15.19
CA TYR A 196 7.76 -2.04 14.57
C TYR A 196 8.10 -3.50 14.25
N ASP A 197 7.85 -4.40 15.19
CA ASP A 197 8.15 -5.83 15.04
C ASP A 197 7.38 -6.44 13.88
N LEU A 198 6.12 -6.02 13.70
CA LEU A 198 5.29 -6.40 12.57
C LEU A 198 5.88 -5.92 11.25
N ILE A 199 6.25 -4.64 11.17
CA ILE A 199 6.83 -4.07 9.97
C ILE A 199 8.15 -4.75 9.62
N ASP A 200 9.04 -4.90 10.61
CA ASP A 200 10.34 -5.58 10.46
C ASP A 200 10.14 -7.00 9.94
N TYR A 201 9.28 -7.79 10.60
CA TYR A 201 9.03 -9.17 10.21
C TYR A 201 8.59 -9.30 8.75
N PHE A 202 7.55 -8.56 8.34
CA PHE A 202 7.07 -8.68 6.96
C PHE A 202 8.04 -8.09 5.92
N LEU A 203 8.77 -7.03 6.27
CA LEU A 203 9.79 -6.46 5.39
C LEU A 203 10.98 -7.42 5.24
N ARG A 204 11.42 -8.04 6.33
CA ARG A 204 12.47 -9.05 6.37
C ARG A 204 12.09 -10.26 5.54
N GLU A 205 10.87 -10.73 5.66
CA GLU A 205 10.34 -11.83 4.85
C GLU A 205 10.29 -11.45 3.36
N CYS A 206 10.02 -10.19 3.02
CA CYS A 206 10.13 -9.72 1.63
C CYS A 206 11.57 -9.83 1.11
N VAL A 207 12.56 -9.46 1.93
CA VAL A 207 13.99 -9.55 1.59
C VAL A 207 14.43 -11.01 1.47
N GLN A 208 14.17 -11.84 2.47
CA GLN A 208 14.59 -13.24 2.51
C GLN A 208 13.97 -14.08 1.38
N ARG A 209 12.73 -13.79 1.01
CA ARG A 209 12.04 -14.46 -0.11
C ARG A 209 12.32 -13.81 -1.46
N GLU A 210 13.20 -12.82 -1.50
CA GLU A 210 13.54 -12.01 -2.68
C GLU A 210 12.30 -11.48 -3.43
N GLN A 211 11.28 -11.07 -2.67
CA GLN A 211 10.02 -10.60 -3.23
C GLN A 211 10.24 -9.30 -4.01
N ARG A 212 10.19 -9.39 -5.34
CA ARG A 212 10.36 -8.22 -6.21
C ARG A 212 9.17 -7.28 -6.14
N MET A 213 9.48 -6.00 -6.09
CA MET A 213 8.56 -4.89 -6.02
C MET A 213 8.65 -4.05 -7.30
N ARG A 214 7.53 -3.41 -7.65
CA ARG A 214 7.48 -2.41 -8.72
C ARG A 214 6.50 -1.31 -8.36
N VAL A 215 6.75 -0.10 -8.84
CA VAL A 215 5.80 1.02 -8.78
C VAL A 215 4.77 0.86 -9.89
N CYS A 216 3.48 0.90 -9.55
CA CYS A 216 2.41 0.83 -10.54
C CYS A 216 2.40 2.06 -11.43
N LYS A 217 2.42 1.87 -12.76
CA LYS A 217 2.38 2.97 -13.74
C LYS A 217 1.07 3.79 -13.74
N ASN A 218 0.01 3.31 -13.08
CA ASN A 218 -1.28 4.01 -13.02
C ASN A 218 -1.44 4.80 -11.71
N CYS A 219 -1.34 4.14 -10.55
CA CYS A 219 -1.58 4.79 -9.25
C CYS A 219 -0.32 5.24 -8.52
N GLY A 220 0.89 4.93 -9.02
CA GLY A 220 2.15 5.29 -8.36
C GLY A 220 2.44 4.50 -7.06
N LEU A 221 1.59 3.55 -6.67
CA LEU A 221 1.78 2.73 -5.48
C LEU A 221 2.66 1.51 -5.77
N TYR A 222 3.43 1.08 -4.79
CA TYR A 222 4.17 -0.18 -4.85
C TYR A 222 3.23 -1.40 -4.86
N PHE A 223 3.62 -2.42 -5.61
CA PHE A 223 3.01 -3.75 -5.57
C PHE A 223 4.07 -4.84 -5.71
N ALA A 224 3.78 -5.98 -5.10
CA ALA A 224 4.57 -7.19 -5.23
C ALA A 224 4.33 -7.85 -6.59
N VAL A 225 5.40 -8.11 -7.34
CA VAL A 225 5.31 -8.76 -8.64
C VAL A 225 5.07 -10.26 -8.45
N LYS A 226 3.91 -10.74 -8.90
CA LYS A 226 3.51 -12.15 -8.85
C LYS A 226 3.88 -12.85 -10.17
N GLY A 227 4.86 -13.75 -10.16
CA GLY A 227 5.20 -14.57 -11.32
C GLY A 227 6.01 -13.83 -12.38
N ARG A 228 5.46 -13.63 -13.60
CA ARG A 228 6.20 -13.04 -14.73
C ARG A 228 6.56 -11.58 -14.45
N GLY A 229 7.83 -11.23 -14.66
CA GLY A 229 8.39 -9.90 -14.39
C GLY A 229 7.90 -8.74 -15.28
N THR A 230 6.90 -8.97 -16.12
CA THR A 230 6.35 -7.98 -17.06
C THR A 230 5.13 -7.24 -16.52
N ALA A 231 4.64 -7.55 -15.32
CA ALA A 231 3.47 -6.88 -14.75
C ALA A 231 3.76 -5.39 -14.47
N GLU A 232 3.00 -4.47 -15.05
CA GLU A 232 3.21 -3.02 -14.89
C GLU A 232 2.16 -2.32 -14.00
N TYR A 233 1.09 -3.03 -13.68
CA TYR A 233 -0.09 -2.50 -12.99
C TYR A 233 -0.47 -3.39 -11.82
N CYS A 234 -0.87 -2.77 -10.71
CA CYS A 234 -1.26 -3.47 -9.48
C CYS A 234 -2.72 -3.95 -9.50
N ASP A 235 -3.09 -4.74 -8.49
CA ASP A 235 -4.47 -5.22 -8.28
C ASP A 235 -5.30 -4.27 -7.39
N VAL A 236 -4.83 -3.03 -7.15
CA VAL A 236 -5.56 -2.05 -6.32
C VAL A 236 -6.67 -1.40 -7.14
N THR A 237 -7.86 -1.32 -6.55
CA THR A 237 -9.02 -0.59 -7.08
C THR A 237 -8.78 0.91 -7.05
N THR A 238 -9.01 1.59 -8.17
CA THR A 238 -8.71 3.02 -8.30
C THR A 238 -9.86 3.89 -8.76
N ASP A 239 -11.03 3.31 -9.07
CA ASP A 239 -12.18 4.09 -9.50
C ASP A 239 -13.47 3.71 -8.77
N GLU A 240 -14.46 4.59 -8.88
CA GLU A 240 -15.80 4.44 -8.29
C GLU A 240 -16.55 3.21 -8.82
N LYS A 241 -16.10 2.64 -9.94
CA LYS A 241 -16.69 1.46 -10.58
C LYS A 241 -16.09 0.15 -10.09
N GLY A 242 -15.15 0.21 -9.13
CA GLY A 242 -14.54 -0.97 -8.54
C GLY A 242 -13.43 -1.61 -9.39
N ARG A 243 -13.01 -0.98 -10.50
CA ARG A 243 -12.01 -1.54 -11.41
C ARG A 243 -10.59 -1.37 -10.87
N ILE A 244 -9.75 -2.36 -11.13
CA ILE A 244 -8.35 -2.38 -10.65
C ILE A 244 -7.40 -1.75 -11.67
N CYS A 245 -6.24 -1.26 -11.21
CA CYS A 245 -5.18 -0.72 -12.07
C CYS A 245 -4.81 -1.65 -13.23
N LYS A 246 -4.82 -2.97 -13.03
CA LYS A 246 -4.52 -3.96 -14.07
C LYS A 246 -5.52 -3.96 -15.23
N GLU A 247 -6.76 -3.57 -15.00
CA GLU A 247 -7.82 -3.53 -16.01
C GLU A 247 -7.81 -2.22 -16.79
N ILE A 248 -7.52 -1.10 -16.12
CA ILE A 248 -7.67 0.24 -16.72
C ILE A 248 -6.34 0.94 -17.01
N GLY A 249 -5.25 0.54 -16.37
CA GLY A 249 -4.01 1.32 -16.32
C GLY A 249 -3.38 1.55 -17.69
N ALA A 250 -3.42 0.55 -18.58
CA ALA A 250 -2.96 0.72 -19.96
C ALA A 250 -3.79 1.74 -20.74
N PHE A 251 -5.11 1.70 -20.57
CA PHE A 251 -6.01 2.65 -21.23
C PHE A 251 -5.87 4.06 -20.67
N VAL A 252 -5.75 4.21 -19.35
CA VAL A 252 -5.56 5.51 -18.69
C VAL A 252 -4.25 6.14 -19.16
N HIS A 253 -3.14 5.42 -19.06
CA HIS A 253 -1.82 5.90 -19.46
C HIS A 253 -1.78 6.26 -20.97
N TRP A 254 -2.39 5.43 -21.82
CA TRP A 254 -2.50 5.73 -23.25
C TRP A 254 -3.38 6.96 -23.54
N SER A 255 -4.45 7.15 -22.76
CA SER A 255 -5.32 8.32 -22.94
C SER A 255 -4.62 9.61 -22.49
N GLN A 256 -3.88 9.56 -21.38
CA GLN A 256 -3.07 10.67 -20.88
C GLN A 256 -1.94 11.03 -21.85
N SER A 257 -1.23 10.06 -22.43
CA SER A 257 -0.18 10.33 -23.42
C SER A 257 -0.70 10.93 -24.73
N LYS A 258 -2.02 11.00 -24.89
CA LYS A 258 -2.73 11.60 -26.02
C LYS A 258 -3.58 12.81 -25.62
N GLU A 259 -3.42 13.31 -24.39
CA GLU A 259 -4.18 14.44 -23.88
C GLU A 259 -3.76 15.77 -24.50
N ASP A 260 -2.49 15.94 -24.90
CA ASP A 260 -2.04 17.15 -25.60
C ASP A 260 -1.98 16.97 -27.13
N ASP A 261 -2.33 15.79 -27.63
CA ASP A 261 -2.31 15.44 -29.05
C ASP A 261 -3.65 15.83 -29.71
N GLU A 262 -3.83 17.13 -29.96
CA GLU A 262 -5.04 17.66 -30.60
C GLU A 262 -5.33 17.02 -31.96
N ILE A 263 -4.28 16.74 -32.75
CA ILE A 263 -4.40 16.03 -34.04
C ILE A 263 -5.05 14.64 -33.82
N PHE A 264 -4.58 13.91 -32.81
CA PHE A 264 -5.14 12.61 -32.44
C PHE A 264 -6.57 12.71 -31.89
N LYS A 265 -6.90 13.73 -31.10
CA LYS A 265 -8.26 13.94 -30.56
C LYS A 265 -9.29 14.11 -31.68
N VAL A 266 -8.99 14.95 -32.67
CA VAL A 266 -9.87 15.18 -33.82
C VAL A 266 -10.06 13.89 -34.60
N TYR A 267 -8.96 13.20 -34.92
CA TYR A 267 -9.00 11.90 -35.61
C TYR A 267 -9.89 10.90 -34.87
N ARG A 268 -9.69 10.74 -33.56
CA ARG A 268 -10.44 9.80 -32.72
C ARG A 268 -11.93 10.14 -32.66
N ARG A 269 -12.28 11.43 -32.62
CA ARG A 269 -13.67 11.90 -32.62
C ARG A 269 -14.40 11.49 -33.90
N GLU A 270 -13.81 11.78 -35.06
CA GLU A 270 -14.41 11.44 -36.36
C GLU A 270 -14.40 9.91 -36.60
N TYR A 271 -13.35 9.21 -36.19
CA TYR A 271 -13.33 7.74 -36.25
C TYR A 271 -14.46 7.10 -35.44
N LYS A 272 -14.67 7.55 -34.19
CA LYS A 272 -15.77 7.04 -33.34
C LYS A 272 -17.15 7.32 -33.94
N LYS A 273 -17.35 8.49 -34.52
CA LYS A 273 -18.59 8.87 -35.21
C LYS A 273 -18.86 7.97 -36.42
N ARG A 274 -17.86 7.74 -37.27
CA ARG A 274 -17.97 6.83 -38.43
C ARG A 274 -18.13 5.36 -38.00
N PHE A 275 -17.49 4.94 -36.91
CA PHE A 275 -17.73 3.62 -36.32
C PHE A 275 -19.15 3.45 -35.76
N ALA A 276 -19.79 4.51 -35.27
CA ALA A 276 -21.21 4.44 -34.93
C ALA A 276 -22.08 4.28 -36.19
N TRP A 277 -21.70 4.89 -37.32
CA TRP A 277 -22.40 4.74 -38.60
C TRP A 277 -22.33 3.33 -39.18
N THR A 278 -21.27 2.55 -38.90
CA THR A 278 -21.25 1.14 -39.30
C THR A 278 -22.27 0.31 -38.53
N LYS A 279 -22.49 0.62 -37.24
CA LYS A 279 -23.54 -0.04 -36.45
C LYS A 279 -24.96 0.25 -36.95
N THR A 280 -25.17 1.43 -37.54
CA THR A 280 -26.46 1.82 -38.13
C THR A 280 -26.57 1.51 -39.62
N GLY A 281 -25.58 0.82 -40.22
CA GLY A 281 -25.57 0.46 -41.64
C GLY A 281 -25.40 1.63 -42.61
N ARG A 282 -25.07 2.83 -42.12
CA ARG A 282 -24.92 4.04 -42.94
C ARG A 282 -23.62 4.02 -43.77
N ILE A 283 -22.60 3.32 -43.30
CA ILE A 283 -21.38 3.01 -44.05
C ILE A 283 -21.01 1.54 -43.82
N SER A 284 -20.36 0.89 -44.79
CA SER A 284 -19.84 -0.47 -44.60
C SER A 284 -18.55 -0.46 -43.77
N SER A 285 -18.21 -1.62 -43.21
CA SER A 285 -16.91 -1.82 -42.53
C SER A 285 -15.72 -1.63 -43.47
N THR A 286 -15.85 -2.02 -44.74
CA THR A 286 -14.82 -1.84 -45.77
C THR A 286 -14.60 -0.36 -46.10
N THR A 287 -15.66 0.44 -46.18
CA THR A 287 -15.56 1.89 -46.39
C THR A 287 -14.91 2.59 -45.20
N LEU A 288 -15.23 2.18 -43.96
CA LEU A 288 -14.56 2.71 -42.76
C LEU A 288 -13.06 2.40 -42.76
N TYR A 289 -12.66 1.20 -43.18
CA TYR A 289 -11.26 0.80 -43.22
C TYR A 289 -10.47 1.62 -44.25
N ALA A 290 -11.00 1.73 -45.48
CA ALA A 290 -10.38 2.54 -46.55
C ALA A 290 -10.25 4.02 -46.17
N TRP A 291 -11.26 4.59 -45.51
CA TRP A 291 -11.18 5.95 -44.96
C TRP A 291 -10.11 6.04 -43.87
N GLY A 292 -10.05 5.06 -42.96
CA GLY A 292 -9.08 5.02 -41.86
C GLY A 292 -7.62 4.92 -42.31
N GLU A 293 -7.34 4.37 -43.50
CA GLU A 293 -5.99 4.40 -44.10
C GLU A 293 -5.63 5.82 -44.55
N LYS A 294 -6.47 6.44 -45.38
CA LYS A 294 -6.28 7.81 -45.86
C LYS A 294 -6.22 8.83 -44.73
N ALA A 295 -7.03 8.64 -43.69
CA ALA A 295 -7.04 9.50 -42.53
C ALA A 295 -5.74 9.39 -41.72
N ARG A 296 -5.11 8.21 -41.65
CA ARG A 296 -3.78 8.05 -41.01
C ARG A 296 -2.67 8.69 -41.83
N GLU A 297 -2.73 8.64 -43.16
CA GLU A 297 -1.80 9.35 -44.04
C GLU A 297 -1.90 10.86 -43.85
N LYS A 298 -3.12 11.41 -43.90
CA LYS A 298 -3.37 12.84 -43.66
C LYS A 298 -3.01 13.28 -42.25
N LYS A 299 -3.22 12.40 -41.26
CA LYS A 299 -2.74 12.62 -39.88
C LYS A 299 -1.23 12.78 -39.84
N ALA A 300 -0.47 11.92 -40.52
CA ALA A 300 0.99 11.99 -40.57
C ALA A 300 1.48 13.26 -41.28
N GLU A 301 0.76 13.76 -42.29
CA GLU A 301 1.04 15.05 -42.91
C GLU A 301 0.86 16.22 -41.92
N CYS A 302 -0.21 16.20 -41.13
CA CYS A 302 -0.47 17.21 -40.10
C CYS A 302 0.58 17.15 -38.98
N GLU A 303 0.94 15.94 -38.51
CA GLU A 303 2.01 15.73 -37.52
C GLU A 303 3.39 16.19 -38.03
N ALA A 304 3.64 16.06 -39.33
CA ALA A 304 4.86 16.55 -39.97
C ALA A 304 4.84 18.06 -40.29
N GLY A 305 3.76 18.77 -39.92
CA GLY A 305 3.60 20.21 -40.17
C GLY A 305 3.37 20.58 -41.63
N LYS A 306 3.01 19.63 -42.50
CA LYS A 306 2.74 19.88 -43.94
C LYS A 306 1.37 20.50 -44.18
N ILE A 307 0.42 20.24 -43.28
CA ILE A 307 -0.92 20.83 -43.26
C ILE A 307 -1.24 21.28 -41.83
N THR A 308 -2.07 22.31 -41.69
CA THR A 308 -2.50 22.79 -40.38
C THR A 308 -3.50 21.84 -39.72
N LEU A 309 -3.73 22.03 -38.41
CA LEU A 309 -4.75 21.27 -37.69
C LEU A 309 -6.15 21.55 -38.30
N GLU A 310 -6.44 22.80 -38.64
CA GLU A 310 -7.70 23.24 -39.23
C GLU A 310 -7.94 22.56 -40.60
N GLU A 311 -6.92 22.52 -41.45
CA GLU A 311 -6.98 21.84 -42.76
C GLU A 311 -7.25 20.34 -42.59
N TYR A 312 -6.61 19.71 -41.59
CA TYR A 312 -6.85 18.31 -41.27
C TYR A 312 -8.26 18.06 -40.71
N GLN A 313 -8.76 18.94 -39.82
CA GLN A 313 -10.13 18.85 -39.29
C GLN A 313 -11.18 18.95 -40.40
N GLU A 314 -10.98 19.87 -41.34
CA GLU A 314 -11.90 20.08 -42.46
C GLU A 314 -11.87 18.89 -43.41
N TRP A 315 -10.69 18.36 -43.70
CA TRP A 315 -10.55 17.13 -44.50
C TRP A 315 -11.27 15.95 -43.84
N LEU A 316 -11.16 15.76 -42.52
CA LEU A 316 -11.84 14.67 -41.81
C LEU A 316 -13.37 14.75 -41.88
N LYS A 317 -13.94 15.96 -41.91
CA LYS A 317 -15.40 16.17 -42.02
C LYS A 317 -15.92 15.90 -43.44
N ASN A 318 -15.14 16.25 -44.46
CA ASN A 318 -15.55 16.22 -45.87
C ASN A 318 -15.13 14.95 -46.62
N SER A 319 -14.40 14.04 -45.98
CA SER A 319 -13.83 12.81 -46.58
C SER A 319 -14.71 11.56 -46.53
#